data_AF-A0A3M0JJT9-F1
#
_entry.id   AF-A0A3M0JJT9-F1
#
_cell.length_a   1.000
_cell.length_b   1.000
_cell.length_c   1.000
_cell.angle_alpha   90.00
_cell.angle_beta   90.00
_cell.angle_gamma   90.00
#
_symmetry.space_group_name_H-M   'P 1'
#
loop_
_entity.id
_entity.type
_entity.pdbx_description
1 polymer ?
#
loop_
_entity_poly.entity_id
_entity_poly.type
_entity_poly.pdbx_seq_one_letter_code
_entity_poly.pdbx_strand_id
1 'polypeptide(L)'
;MYHQEEPMVNFEVGPHQEEFKFLVDTGADRSSLKKLPAGMTVSTRTCEVMGAGGKPFKAPIITNVKIKGNSRQVTADFIYLPELETNLLGRDLQVQLGVGVIPEKGKMRVKIMKLTAKDLEEINPKVWAEEGKTGLLDIPPIKIEMQAGTSPVRVKQYPISPEGKKGLTPVIEQLLEEGILEPCMSPHNTPILAVRKAEGKYRLVQDLREINKKTITKYPVVPNPYMLLSQIPPEHAWFTIVDLKDAFWACPLAEECRDWFAFKWEHPEKSRKQQLRWTRYH
;
A
#
# COMPACT_ATOMS: atom_id res chain seq x y z
N MET A 1 -11.54 -32.91 14.60
CA MET A 1 -10.82 -31.63 14.71
C MET A 1 -9.35 -31.93 14.51
N TYR A 2 -8.79 -31.57 13.35
CA TYR A 2 -7.34 -31.66 13.15
C TYR A 2 -6.72 -30.49 13.91
N HIS A 3 -6.01 -30.74 15.02
CA HIS A 3 -5.10 -29.74 15.56
C HIS A 3 -4.01 -29.53 14.51
N GLN A 4 -4.17 -28.48 13.70
CA GLN A 4 -3.10 -28.01 12.83
C GLN A 4 -2.00 -27.48 13.75
N GLU A 5 -0.78 -27.99 13.59
CA GLU A 5 0.38 -27.43 14.31
C GLU A 5 0.53 -25.97 13.91
N GLU A 6 0.49 -25.08 14.89
CA GLU A 6 0.63 -23.65 14.66
C GLU A 6 2.03 -23.29 14.14
N PRO A 7 2.16 -22.32 13.23
CA PRO A 7 3.44 -21.92 12.67
C PRO A 7 4.28 -21.14 13.70
N MET A 8 5.05 -21.86 14.51
CA MET A 8 5.86 -21.29 15.57
C MET A 8 7.34 -21.16 15.21
N VAL A 9 8.00 -20.11 15.71
CA VAL A 9 9.43 -19.83 15.52
C VAL A 9 10.06 -19.30 16.81
N ASN A 10 11.34 -19.61 17.03
CA ASN A 10 12.09 -19.12 18.18
C ASN A 10 13.05 -17.99 17.78
N PHE A 11 13.14 -16.98 18.64
CA PHE A 11 14.08 -15.86 18.51
C PHE A 11 14.71 -15.50 19.85
N GLU A 12 15.95 -15.02 19.83
CA GLU A 12 16.61 -14.41 20.98
C GLU A 12 16.11 -12.96 21.13
N VAL A 13 15.59 -12.60 22.30
CA VAL A 13 14.95 -11.30 22.55
C VAL A 13 15.55 -10.61 23.77
N GLY A 14 15.78 -9.31 23.66
CA GLY A 14 16.26 -8.46 24.73
C GLY A 14 17.79 -8.49 24.90
N PRO A 15 18.30 -7.74 25.90
CA PRO A 15 19.73 -7.59 26.12
C PRO A 15 20.42 -8.89 26.57
N HIS A 16 19.66 -9.81 27.20
CA HIS A 16 20.15 -11.09 27.69
C HIS A 16 19.97 -12.25 26.69
N GLN A 17 19.49 -11.97 25.47
CA GLN A 17 19.28 -12.99 24.42
C GLN A 17 18.41 -14.17 24.88
N GLU A 18 17.35 -13.89 25.63
CA GLU A 18 16.41 -14.93 26.07
C GLU A 18 15.65 -15.52 24.88
N GLU A 19 15.44 -16.84 24.88
CA GLU A 19 14.67 -17.50 23.82
C GLU A 19 13.17 -17.27 24.02
N PHE A 20 12.53 -16.65 23.04
CA PHE A 20 11.09 -16.44 22.99
C PHE A 20 10.51 -17.18 21.78
N LYS A 21 9.41 -17.89 22.02
CA LYS A 21 8.63 -18.56 20.98
C LYS A 21 7.52 -17.63 20.49
N PHE A 22 7.39 -17.50 19.18
CA PHE A 22 6.40 -16.66 18.51
C PHE A 22 5.54 -17.46 17.54
N LEU A 23 4.25 -17.17 17.52
CA LEU A 23 3.35 -17.53 16.43
C LEU A 23 3.56 -16.54 15.28
N VAL A 24 3.85 -17.05 14.08
CA VAL A 24 3.95 -16.22 12.88
C VAL A 24 2.55 -15.87 12.39
N ASP A 25 2.11 -14.65 12.68
CA ASP A 25 0.75 -14.18 12.41
C ASP A 25 0.74 -13.15 11.28
N THR A 26 0.34 -13.57 10.08
CA THR A 26 0.22 -12.68 8.90
C THR A 26 -0.89 -11.65 9.03
N GLY A 27 -1.85 -11.84 9.95
CA GLY A 27 -2.93 -10.90 10.24
C GLY A 27 -2.54 -9.79 11.23
N ALA A 28 -1.47 -9.98 12.01
CA ALA A 28 -0.99 -8.98 12.96
C ALA A 28 -0.06 -7.95 12.28
N ASP A 29 -0.38 -6.67 12.40
CA ASP A 29 0.46 -5.57 11.90
C ASP A 29 1.76 -5.41 12.69
N ARG A 30 1.67 -5.68 14.00
CA ARG A 30 2.72 -5.44 14.98
C ARG A 30 3.01 -6.69 15.78
N SER A 31 4.27 -6.87 16.13
CA SER A 31 4.70 -7.97 17.00
C SER A 31 4.39 -7.68 18.47
N SER A 32 4.05 -8.73 19.22
CA SER A 32 3.64 -8.63 20.62
C SER A 32 4.39 -9.59 21.53
N LEU A 33 4.53 -9.19 22.80
CA LEU A 33 5.14 -9.99 23.85
C LEU A 33 4.17 -10.14 25.02
N LYS A 34 4.02 -11.37 25.51
CA LYS A 34 3.29 -11.67 26.75
C LYS A 34 4.14 -11.48 28.00
N LYS A 35 5.46 -11.59 27.86
CA LYS A 35 6.42 -11.47 28.97
C LYS A 35 7.47 -10.43 28.60
N LEU A 36 7.84 -9.59 29.57
CA LEU A 36 8.98 -8.69 29.44
C LEU A 36 10.29 -9.49 29.40
N PRO A 37 11.16 -9.28 28.40
CA PRO A 37 12.52 -9.78 28.44
C PRO A 37 13.28 -9.17 29.64
N ALA A 38 14.18 -9.93 30.25
CA ALA A 38 14.97 -9.46 31.38
C ALA A 38 15.79 -8.24 31.00
N GLY A 39 15.80 -7.24 31.88
CA GLY A 39 16.46 -5.96 31.66
C GLY A 39 15.68 -4.97 30.79
N MET A 40 14.49 -5.33 30.31
CA MET A 40 13.58 -4.39 29.62
C MET A 40 12.52 -3.85 30.57
N THR A 41 12.10 -2.61 30.33
CA THR A 41 10.96 -1.98 31.02
C THR A 41 9.90 -1.57 30.02
N VAL A 42 8.65 -1.55 30.48
CA VAL A 42 7.54 -1.02 29.69
C VAL A 42 7.67 0.49 29.60
N SER A 43 7.59 1.05 28.40
CA SER A 43 7.63 2.50 28.24
C SER A 43 6.29 3.15 28.64
N THR A 44 6.30 4.47 28.82
CA THR A 44 5.07 5.25 28.99
C THR A 44 4.26 5.38 27.70
N ARG A 45 4.82 4.98 26.55
CA ARG A 45 4.14 5.02 25.26
C ARG A 45 3.10 3.92 25.19
N THR A 46 1.94 4.26 24.67
CA THR A 46 0.85 3.32 24.39
C THR A 46 0.46 3.42 22.92
N CYS A 47 -0.11 2.35 22.39
CA CYS A 47 -0.76 2.35 21.08
C CYS A 47 -2.20 1.84 21.21
N GLU A 48 -3.04 2.25 20.27
CA GLU A 48 -4.36 1.65 20.10
C GLU A 48 -4.20 0.33 19.33
N VAL A 49 -4.80 -0.72 19.87
CA VAL A 49 -4.73 -2.08 19.36
C VAL A 49 -6.15 -2.56 19.08
N MET A 50 -6.34 -3.18 17.93
CA MET A 50 -7.58 -3.83 17.54
C MET A 50 -7.31 -5.33 17.38
N GLY A 51 -7.86 -6.14 18.29
CA GLY A 51 -7.81 -7.60 18.16
C GLY A 51 -8.92 -8.13 17.26
N ALA A 52 -8.98 -9.46 17.09
CA ALA A 52 -10.00 -10.14 16.28
C ALA A 52 -11.45 -9.81 16.68
N GLY A 53 -11.69 -9.43 17.93
CA GLY A 53 -13.00 -8.99 18.42
C GLY A 53 -13.45 -7.59 17.98
N GLY A 54 -12.62 -6.86 17.20
CA GLY A 54 -12.96 -5.57 16.59
C GLY A 54 -13.12 -4.38 17.54
N LYS A 55 -13.00 -4.59 18.86
CA LYS A 55 -13.05 -3.53 19.86
C LYS A 55 -11.64 -2.97 20.12
N PRO A 56 -11.39 -1.67 19.88
CA PRO A 56 -10.10 -1.06 20.15
C PRO A 56 -9.83 -0.95 21.65
N PHE A 57 -8.58 -1.14 22.05
CA PHE A 57 -8.10 -0.91 23.41
C PHE A 57 -6.67 -0.35 23.39
N LYS A 58 -6.22 0.27 24.49
CA LYS A 58 -4.86 0.79 24.59
C LYS A 58 -3.92 -0.24 25.21
N ALA A 59 -2.78 -0.47 24.57
CA ALA A 59 -1.74 -1.36 25.06
C ALA A 59 -0.40 -0.62 25.17
N PRO A 60 0.41 -0.90 26.20
CA PRO A 60 1.71 -0.30 26.36
C PRO A 60 2.75 -0.90 25.40
N ILE A 61 3.80 -0.11 25.13
CA ILE A 61 4.86 -0.46 24.18
C ILE A 61 6.17 -0.71 24.93
N ILE A 62 6.85 -1.80 24.60
CA ILE A 62 8.24 -2.06 24.98
C ILE A 62 9.11 -1.57 23.83
N THR A 63 10.07 -0.69 24.13
CA THR A 63 10.76 0.07 23.10
C THR A 63 12.20 -0.39 22.94
N ASN A 64 12.74 -0.30 21.73
CA ASN A 64 14.14 -0.61 21.44
C ASN A 64 14.55 -2.03 21.86
N VAL A 65 13.68 -3.01 21.66
CA VAL A 65 13.96 -4.41 21.94
C VAL A 65 14.83 -4.97 20.81
N LYS A 66 16.03 -5.46 21.15
CA LYS A 66 16.83 -6.23 20.20
C LYS A 66 16.23 -7.62 20.04
N ILE A 67 16.07 -8.06 18.80
CA ILE A 67 15.66 -9.41 18.45
C ILE A 67 16.65 -10.00 17.43
N LYS A 68 17.06 -11.24 17.66
CA LYS A 68 18.06 -11.94 16.85
C LYS A 68 17.59 -13.35 16.49
N GLY A 69 17.74 -13.69 15.23
CA GLY A 69 17.51 -15.04 14.70
C GLY A 69 17.61 -15.04 13.17
N ASN A 70 17.76 -16.24 12.59
CA ASN A 70 17.94 -16.44 11.14
C ASN A 70 19.12 -15.63 10.54
N SER A 71 20.22 -15.51 11.29
CA SER A 71 21.40 -14.70 10.94
C SER A 71 21.10 -13.20 10.74
N ARG A 72 19.96 -12.72 11.25
CA ARG A 72 19.57 -11.31 11.26
C ARG A 72 19.43 -10.83 12.70
N GLN A 73 19.68 -9.55 12.90
CA GLN A 73 19.46 -8.87 14.17
C GLN A 73 18.83 -7.51 13.88
N VAL A 74 17.70 -7.23 14.51
CA VAL A 74 16.98 -5.96 14.36
C VAL A 74 16.58 -5.42 15.73
N THR A 75 16.36 -4.11 15.79
CA THR A 75 15.84 -3.43 16.97
C THR A 75 14.45 -2.94 16.64
N ALA A 76 13.45 -3.30 17.45
CA ALA A 76 12.06 -2.94 17.20
C ALA A 76 11.29 -2.68 18.50
N ASP A 77 10.11 -2.08 18.33
CA ASP A 77 9.15 -1.87 19.41
C ASP A 77 8.14 -3.04 19.40
N PHE A 78 7.75 -3.52 20.59
CA PHE A 78 6.76 -4.57 20.77
C PHE A 78 5.56 -4.07 21.56
N ILE A 79 4.37 -4.58 21.24
CA ILE A 79 3.19 -4.37 22.07
C ILE A 79 3.26 -5.35 23.25
N TYR A 80 3.14 -4.85 24.48
CA TYR A 80 3.08 -5.71 25.66
C TYR A 80 1.65 -6.09 25.99
N LEU A 81 1.36 -7.39 25.90
CA LEU A 81 0.03 -7.97 26.10
C LEU A 81 0.15 -9.24 26.96
N PRO A 82 0.18 -9.12 28.31
CA PRO A 82 0.39 -10.26 29.20
C PRO A 82 -0.71 -11.32 29.13
N GLU A 83 -1.91 -10.92 28.71
CA GLU A 83 -3.09 -11.77 28.56
C GLU A 83 -3.05 -12.67 27.32
N LEU A 84 -2.06 -12.54 26.43
CA LEU A 84 -1.96 -13.40 25.25
C LEU A 84 -1.60 -14.83 25.60
N GLU A 85 -2.21 -15.78 24.89
CA GLU A 85 -1.83 -17.19 24.95
C GLU A 85 -0.38 -17.40 24.46
N THR A 86 -0.02 -16.79 23.33
CA THR A 86 1.31 -16.86 22.70
C THR A 86 1.81 -15.48 22.24
N ASN A 87 3.14 -15.32 22.10
CA ASN A 87 3.71 -14.12 21.49
C ASN A 87 3.38 -14.11 19.98
N LEU A 88 3.10 -12.95 19.40
CA LEU A 88 2.83 -12.83 17.97
C LEU A 88 4.02 -12.19 17.26
N LEU A 89 4.47 -12.80 16.18
CA LEU A 89 5.38 -12.18 15.22
C LEU A 89 4.53 -11.60 14.09
N GLY A 90 4.32 -10.29 14.13
CA GLY A 90 3.57 -9.56 13.12
C GLY A 90 4.36 -9.25 11.86
N ARG A 91 3.69 -8.62 10.89
CA ARG A 91 4.27 -8.26 9.58
C ARG A 91 5.48 -7.33 9.70
N ASP A 92 5.50 -6.48 10.73
CA ASP A 92 6.61 -5.56 11.02
C ASP A 92 7.96 -6.26 11.18
N LEU A 93 7.97 -7.44 11.82
CA LEU A 93 9.18 -8.23 12.04
C LEU A 93 9.32 -9.42 11.10
N GLN A 94 8.23 -9.99 10.58
CA GLN A 94 8.29 -11.05 9.55
C GLN A 94 9.18 -10.63 8.37
N VAL A 95 8.96 -9.44 7.81
CA VAL A 95 9.73 -8.93 6.68
C VAL A 95 11.20 -8.71 7.05
N GLN A 96 11.44 -8.08 8.21
CA GLN A 96 12.79 -7.72 8.66
C GLN A 96 13.64 -8.96 9.00
N LEU A 97 13.03 -9.97 9.63
CA LEU A 97 13.68 -11.22 10.01
C LEU A 97 13.64 -12.26 8.88
N GLY A 98 12.98 -11.96 7.75
CA GLY A 98 12.87 -12.86 6.61
C GLY A 98 12.14 -14.14 6.99
N VAL A 99 11.02 -14.03 7.71
CA VAL A 99 10.20 -15.15 8.14
C VAL A 99 8.81 -15.00 7.55
N GLY A 100 8.29 -16.11 7.04
CA GLY A 100 6.93 -16.20 6.52
C GLY A 100 6.38 -17.60 6.75
N VAL A 101 5.15 -17.79 6.31
CA VAL A 101 4.43 -19.05 6.40
C VAL A 101 4.07 -19.53 5.00
N ILE A 102 4.35 -20.79 4.72
CA ILE A 102 4.04 -21.43 3.44
C ILE A 102 3.15 -22.65 3.71
N PRO A 103 2.08 -22.86 2.92
CA PRO A 103 1.30 -24.09 3.00
C PRO A 103 2.12 -25.27 2.44
N GLU A 104 2.40 -26.25 3.28
CA GLU A 104 3.07 -27.51 2.90
C GLU A 104 2.27 -28.70 3.43
N LYS A 105 1.84 -29.58 2.51
CA LYS A 105 1.07 -30.81 2.83
C LYS A 105 -0.16 -30.52 3.71
N GLY A 106 -0.87 -29.43 3.45
CA GLY A 106 -2.08 -29.04 4.19
C GLY A 106 -1.82 -28.44 5.58
N LYS A 107 -0.57 -28.06 5.89
CA LYS A 107 -0.20 -27.38 7.14
C LYS A 107 0.56 -26.08 6.85
N MET A 108 0.37 -25.05 7.68
CA MET A 108 1.26 -23.89 7.64
C MET A 108 2.59 -24.23 8.27
N ARG A 109 3.67 -24.04 7.53
CA ARG A 109 5.03 -24.18 8.04
C ARG A 109 5.73 -22.85 7.97
N VAL A 110 6.42 -22.51 9.06
CA VAL A 110 7.34 -21.38 9.05
C VAL A 110 8.48 -21.70 8.11
N LYS A 111 8.74 -20.78 7.17
CA LYS A 111 9.94 -20.79 6.35
C LYS A 111 10.72 -19.51 6.54
N ILE A 112 12.02 -19.67 6.50
CA ILE A 112 12.93 -18.55 6.34
C ILE A 112 12.82 -18.12 4.88
N MET A 113 12.15 -16.99 4.67
CA MET A 113 11.94 -16.35 3.38
C MET A 113 13.22 -15.59 3.01
N LYS A 114 14.27 -16.34 2.68
CA LYS A 114 15.36 -15.79 1.88
C LYS A 114 14.94 -15.97 0.43
N LEU A 115 14.64 -14.89 -0.28
CA LEU A 115 14.64 -14.95 -1.75
C LEU A 115 16.05 -15.41 -2.14
N THR A 116 16.15 -16.64 -2.61
CA THR A 116 17.38 -17.15 -3.19
C THR A 116 17.53 -16.60 -4.60
N ALA A 117 18.74 -16.64 -5.15
CA ALA A 117 18.95 -16.32 -6.56
C ALA A 117 18.07 -17.18 -7.48
N LYS A 118 17.86 -18.44 -7.10
CA LYS A 118 16.96 -19.36 -7.80
C LYS A 118 15.50 -18.93 -7.73
N ASP A 119 15.02 -18.46 -6.58
CA ASP A 119 13.64 -17.96 -6.47
C ASP A 119 13.43 -16.71 -7.34
N LEU A 120 14.45 -15.84 -7.46
CA LEU A 120 14.42 -14.68 -8.35
C LEU A 120 14.36 -15.08 -9.83
N GLU A 121 15.00 -16.19 -10.23
CA GLU A 121 14.92 -16.73 -11.59
C GLU A 121 13.51 -17.28 -11.91
N GLU A 122 12.80 -17.81 -10.90
CA GLU A 122 11.44 -18.34 -11.05
C GLU A 122 10.35 -17.25 -11.00
N ILE A 123 10.65 -16.08 -10.43
CA ILE A 123 9.72 -14.94 -10.39
C ILE A 123 9.60 -14.32 -11.78
N ASN A 124 8.37 -14.26 -12.31
CA ASN A 124 8.12 -13.57 -13.58
C ASN A 124 8.27 -12.04 -13.39
N PRO A 125 9.29 -11.40 -13.99
CA PRO A 125 9.57 -9.98 -13.80
C PRO A 125 8.58 -9.07 -14.52
N LYS A 126 7.63 -9.63 -15.30
CA LYS A 126 6.56 -8.89 -15.96
C LYS A 126 5.31 -8.72 -15.08
N VAL A 127 5.16 -9.54 -14.03
CA VAL A 127 3.95 -9.55 -13.17
C VAL A 127 4.09 -8.57 -12.01
N TRP A 128 5.28 -8.47 -11.43
CA TRP A 128 5.52 -7.66 -10.25
C TRP A 128 5.99 -6.26 -10.63
N ALA A 129 5.37 -5.26 -10.00
CA ALA A 129 5.71 -3.87 -10.28
C ALA A 129 7.07 -3.51 -9.68
N GLU A 130 8.03 -3.23 -10.55
CA GLU A 130 9.31 -2.63 -10.19
C GLU A 130 9.24 -1.09 -10.32
N GLU A 131 10.22 -0.37 -9.78
CA GLU A 131 10.31 1.08 -10.01
C GLU A 131 10.50 1.37 -11.52
N GLY A 132 9.74 2.33 -12.05
CA GLY A 132 9.79 2.73 -13.47
C GLY A 132 9.03 1.83 -14.46
N LYS A 133 8.30 0.81 -14.00
CA LYS A 133 7.42 -0.02 -14.84
C LYS A 133 5.96 0.21 -14.49
N THR A 134 5.20 0.79 -15.43
CA THR A 134 3.76 0.97 -15.29
C THR A 134 3.01 0.03 -16.24
N GLY A 135 2.09 -0.78 -15.71
CA GLY A 135 1.43 -1.84 -16.48
C GLY A 135 0.30 -1.31 -17.36
N LEU A 136 0.27 -1.62 -18.67
CA LEU A 136 -0.75 -1.18 -19.63
C LEU A 136 -1.78 -2.29 -19.92
N LEU A 137 -3.06 -2.01 -19.68
CA LEU A 137 -4.14 -2.93 -20.03
C LEU A 137 -4.41 -2.88 -21.52
N ASP A 138 -4.51 -4.06 -22.13
CA ASP A 138 -4.96 -4.25 -23.50
C ASP A 138 -6.49 -4.28 -23.55
N ILE A 139 -7.09 -3.09 -23.44
CA ILE A 139 -8.54 -2.88 -23.51
C ILE A 139 -8.85 -1.64 -24.37
N PRO A 140 -10.04 -1.54 -24.97
CA PRO A 140 -10.45 -0.32 -25.65
C PRO A 140 -10.34 0.91 -24.73
N PRO A 141 -9.86 2.06 -25.24
CA PRO A 141 -9.76 3.28 -24.45
C PRO A 141 -11.10 3.66 -23.80
N ILE A 142 -11.06 3.97 -22.51
CA ILE A 142 -12.23 4.34 -21.74
C ILE A 142 -12.75 5.68 -22.25
N LYS A 143 -14.01 5.69 -22.68
CA LYS A 143 -14.74 6.90 -23.06
C LYS A 143 -15.56 7.41 -21.89
N ILE A 144 -15.51 8.73 -21.69
CA ILE A 144 -16.24 9.43 -20.64
C ILE A 144 -17.27 10.33 -21.32
N GLU A 145 -18.54 10.05 -21.06
CA GLU A 145 -19.65 10.79 -21.62
C GLU A 145 -20.01 11.96 -20.71
N MET A 146 -20.09 13.14 -21.30
CA MET A 146 -20.49 14.38 -20.62
C MET A 146 -21.97 14.67 -20.90
N GLN A 147 -22.63 15.37 -19.98
CA GLN A 147 -23.99 15.86 -20.18
C GLN A 147 -24.05 16.80 -21.39
N ALA A 148 -25.16 16.77 -22.13
CA ALA A 148 -25.34 17.61 -23.31
C ALA A 148 -25.19 19.10 -22.99
N GLY A 149 -24.48 19.85 -23.83
CA GLY A 149 -24.25 21.28 -23.64
C GLY A 149 -23.25 21.64 -22.53
N THR A 150 -22.41 20.70 -22.07
CA THR A 150 -21.42 20.96 -21.03
C THR A 150 -20.43 22.06 -21.43
N SER A 151 -20.44 23.14 -20.66
CA SER A 151 -19.46 24.23 -20.80
C SER A 151 -18.06 23.82 -20.30
N PRO A 152 -16.98 24.44 -20.83
CA PRO A 152 -15.63 24.20 -20.37
C PRO A 152 -15.47 24.39 -18.86
N VAL A 153 -14.80 23.43 -18.21
CA VAL A 153 -14.56 23.45 -16.77
C VAL A 153 -13.27 24.20 -16.50
N ARG A 154 -13.34 25.39 -15.90
CA ARG A 154 -12.17 26.26 -15.68
C ARG A 154 -11.97 26.57 -14.20
N VAL A 155 -11.61 25.57 -13.42
CA VAL A 155 -11.32 25.74 -12.00
C VAL A 155 -9.88 26.22 -11.83
N LYS A 156 -9.65 27.27 -11.04
CA LYS A 156 -8.31 27.81 -10.80
C LYS A 156 -7.48 26.84 -9.95
N GLN A 157 -6.19 26.69 -10.28
CA GLN A 157 -5.25 25.95 -9.44
C GLN A 157 -5.18 26.55 -8.04
N TYR A 158 -5.39 25.73 -7.02
CA TYR A 158 -5.21 26.12 -5.62
C TYR A 158 -3.72 26.34 -5.31
N PRO A 159 -3.38 27.21 -4.34
CA PRO A 159 -2.00 27.34 -3.88
C PRO A 159 -1.46 25.98 -3.40
N ILE A 160 -0.29 25.58 -3.92
CA ILE A 160 0.45 24.40 -3.48
C ILE A 160 1.65 24.91 -2.68
N SER A 161 1.88 24.35 -1.48
CA SER A 161 3.04 24.75 -0.66
C SER A 161 4.36 24.43 -1.36
N PRO A 162 5.47 25.13 -1.02
CA PRO A 162 6.79 24.84 -1.59
C PRO A 162 7.22 23.39 -1.39
N GLU A 163 6.94 22.81 -0.22
CA GLU A 163 7.23 21.41 0.11
C GLU A 163 6.40 20.46 -0.74
N GLY A 164 5.11 20.77 -0.93
CA GLY A 164 4.22 20.00 -1.80
C GLY A 164 4.68 20.04 -3.25
N LYS A 165 5.10 21.21 -3.76
CA LYS A 165 5.67 21.34 -5.11
C LYS A 165 6.94 20.49 -5.25
N LYS A 166 7.89 20.59 -4.31
CA LYS A 166 9.11 19.76 -4.31
C LYS A 166 8.81 18.26 -4.25
N GLY A 167 7.83 17.86 -3.45
CA GLY A 167 7.40 16.46 -3.33
C GLY A 167 6.69 15.93 -4.58
N LEU A 168 5.99 16.79 -5.32
CA LEU A 168 5.31 16.42 -6.57
C LEU A 168 6.23 16.48 -7.81
N THR A 169 7.30 17.26 -7.79
CA THR A 169 8.25 17.35 -8.92
C THR A 169 8.69 15.98 -9.45
N PRO A 170 9.26 15.07 -8.63
CA PRO A 170 9.71 13.76 -9.14
C PRO A 170 8.54 12.91 -9.67
N VAL A 171 7.35 13.04 -9.08
CA VAL A 171 6.15 12.33 -9.54
C VAL A 171 5.72 12.83 -10.92
N ILE A 172 5.65 14.15 -11.12
CA ILE A 172 5.27 14.73 -12.40
C ILE A 172 6.31 14.45 -13.49
N GLU A 173 7.60 14.53 -13.16
CA GLU A 173 8.68 14.24 -14.11
C GLU A 173 8.67 12.77 -14.54
N GLN A 174 8.50 11.84 -13.60
CA GLN A 174 8.36 10.41 -13.92
C GLN A 174 7.13 10.14 -14.80
N LEU A 175 5.97 10.74 -14.49
CA LEU A 175 4.76 10.57 -15.29
C LEU A 175 4.89 11.15 -16.71
N LEU A 176 5.68 12.22 -16.89
CA LEU A 176 6.00 12.77 -18.21
C LEU A 176 6.97 11.85 -18.99
N GLU A 177 7.98 11.30 -18.32
CA GLU A 177 8.94 10.37 -18.92
C GLU A 177 8.26 9.06 -19.36
N GLU A 178 7.33 8.55 -18.55
CA GLU A 178 6.51 7.36 -18.84
C GLU A 178 5.39 7.63 -19.85
N GLY A 179 5.21 8.88 -20.31
CA GLY A 179 4.14 9.25 -21.25
C GLY A 179 2.72 9.13 -20.69
N ILE A 180 2.57 9.10 -19.35
CA ILE A 180 1.27 9.10 -18.64
C ILE A 180 0.71 10.52 -18.55
N LEU A 181 1.59 11.52 -18.61
CA LEU A 181 1.23 12.92 -18.77
C LEU A 181 1.85 13.47 -20.06
N GLU A 182 1.16 14.42 -20.69
CA GLU A 182 1.72 15.23 -21.77
C GLU A 182 1.39 16.71 -21.61
N PRO A 183 2.24 17.63 -22.13
CA PRO A 183 1.89 19.03 -22.28
C PRO A 183 0.70 19.23 -23.22
N CYS A 184 -0.23 20.13 -22.87
CA CYS A 184 -1.41 20.41 -23.69
C CYS A 184 -1.83 21.88 -23.64
N MET A 185 -2.83 22.22 -24.44
CA MET A 185 -3.51 23.52 -24.47
C MET A 185 -5.03 23.31 -24.42
N SER A 186 -5.51 22.77 -23.30
CA SER A 186 -6.92 22.44 -23.09
C SER A 186 -7.73 23.67 -22.66
N PRO A 187 -8.97 23.83 -23.16
CA PRO A 187 -9.89 24.86 -22.65
C PRO A 187 -10.39 24.59 -21.22
N HIS A 188 -10.08 23.41 -20.67
CA HIS A 188 -10.44 22.98 -19.31
C HIS A 188 -9.25 23.07 -18.36
N ASN A 189 -9.52 23.29 -17.08
CA ASN A 189 -8.53 23.15 -16.03
C ASN A 189 -9.21 22.66 -14.75
N THR A 190 -8.63 21.62 -14.15
CA THR A 190 -8.96 21.14 -12.81
C THR A 190 -7.73 21.29 -11.90
N PRO A 191 -7.91 21.58 -10.60
CA PRO A 191 -6.79 21.82 -9.73
C PRO A 191 -6.21 20.50 -9.22
N ILE A 192 -4.92 20.49 -8.93
CA ILE A 192 -4.24 19.38 -8.25
C ILE A 192 -3.91 19.74 -6.80
N LEU A 193 -3.73 18.71 -5.99
CA LEU A 193 -3.43 18.74 -4.57
C LEU A 193 -2.19 17.87 -4.31
N ALA A 194 -1.31 18.35 -3.43
CA ALA A 194 -0.19 17.58 -2.91
C ALA A 194 -0.60 16.96 -1.57
N VAL A 195 -0.85 15.65 -1.54
CA VAL A 195 -1.26 14.94 -0.32
C VAL A 195 -0.08 14.18 0.26
N ARG A 196 0.30 14.49 1.50
CA ARG A 196 1.37 13.77 2.20
C ARG A 196 0.83 12.47 2.77
N LYS A 197 1.49 11.35 2.45
CA LYS A 197 1.20 10.04 3.04
C LYS A 197 1.88 9.89 4.40
N ALA A 198 1.44 8.90 5.19
CA ALA A 198 2.04 8.56 6.49
C ALA A 198 3.55 8.22 6.37
N GLU A 199 3.94 7.60 5.26
CA GLU A 199 5.32 7.28 4.87
C GLU A 199 6.15 8.51 4.44
N GLY A 200 5.60 9.73 4.52
CA GLY A 200 6.30 10.98 4.22
C GLY A 200 6.36 11.36 2.74
N LYS A 201 6.06 10.42 1.82
CA LYS A 201 5.96 10.65 0.37
C LYS A 201 4.74 11.51 0.01
N TYR A 202 4.84 12.27 -1.08
CA TYR A 202 3.71 13.05 -1.61
C TYR A 202 3.00 12.31 -2.74
N ARG A 203 1.68 12.46 -2.81
CA ARG A 203 0.83 11.92 -3.86
C ARG A 203 0.16 13.08 -4.61
N LEU A 204 0.20 13.00 -5.93
CA LEU A 204 -0.59 13.85 -6.81
C LEU A 204 -2.07 13.42 -6.75
N VAL A 205 -2.95 14.35 -6.38
CA VAL A 205 -4.40 14.13 -6.40
C VAL A 205 -5.03 15.23 -7.23
N GLN A 206 -5.79 14.87 -8.24
CA GLN A 206 -6.55 15.83 -9.03
C GLN A 206 -7.98 15.93 -8.51
N ASP A 207 -8.45 17.15 -8.33
CA ASP A 207 -9.82 17.40 -7.91
C ASP A 207 -10.75 17.43 -9.13
N LEU A 208 -11.43 16.31 -9.34
CA LEU A 208 -12.34 16.09 -10.46
C LEU A 208 -13.81 16.34 -10.10
N ARG A 209 -14.12 16.96 -8.94
CA ARG A 209 -15.51 17.15 -8.50
C ARG A 209 -16.38 17.88 -9.53
N GLU A 210 -15.85 18.92 -10.17
CA GLU A 210 -16.59 19.67 -11.19
C GLU A 210 -16.76 18.89 -12.49
N ILE A 211 -15.82 18.01 -12.83
CA ILE A 211 -15.97 17.09 -13.97
C ILE A 211 -17.04 16.06 -13.64
N ASN A 212 -16.96 15.43 -12.47
CA ASN A 212 -17.90 14.38 -12.03
C ASN A 212 -19.36 14.85 -11.95
N LYS A 213 -19.62 16.13 -11.66
CA LYS A 213 -20.99 16.69 -11.69
C LYS A 213 -21.58 16.75 -13.11
N LYS A 214 -20.71 16.85 -14.11
CA LYS A 214 -21.05 17.05 -15.52
C LYS A 214 -20.93 15.77 -16.35
N THR A 215 -20.41 14.68 -15.78
CA THR A 215 -20.38 13.36 -16.42
C THR A 215 -21.73 12.68 -16.31
N ILE A 216 -22.04 11.83 -17.30
CA ILE A 216 -23.19 10.93 -17.22
C ILE A 216 -22.82 9.80 -16.26
N THR A 217 -23.61 9.64 -15.19
CA THR A 217 -23.36 8.62 -14.16
C THR A 217 -23.76 7.24 -14.69
N LYS A 218 -22.83 6.29 -14.64
CA LYS A 218 -23.12 4.87 -14.89
C LYS A 218 -23.52 4.19 -13.59
N TYR A 219 -24.40 3.19 -13.68
CA TYR A 219 -24.78 2.40 -12.51
C TYR A 219 -23.55 1.64 -11.96
N PRO A 220 -23.25 1.72 -10.64
CA PRO A 220 -22.09 1.06 -10.08
C PRO A 220 -22.33 -0.46 -10.05
N VAL A 221 -21.49 -1.22 -10.76
CA VAL A 221 -21.55 -2.70 -10.81
C VAL A 221 -20.56 -3.33 -9.80
N VAL A 222 -20.00 -2.55 -8.88
CA VAL A 222 -19.01 -3.05 -7.90
C VAL A 222 -19.76 -3.79 -6.78
N PRO A 223 -19.57 -5.12 -6.63
CA PRO A 223 -20.23 -5.87 -5.57
C PRO A 223 -19.68 -5.48 -4.19
N ASN A 224 -20.53 -5.58 -3.17
CA ASN A 224 -20.13 -5.35 -1.78
C ASN A 224 -19.01 -6.35 -1.38
N PRO A 225 -17.91 -5.90 -0.74
CA PRO A 225 -16.84 -6.79 -0.29
C PRO A 225 -17.32 -7.99 0.53
N TYR A 226 -18.35 -7.84 1.37
CA TYR A 226 -18.91 -8.94 2.15
C TYR A 226 -19.58 -10.00 1.25
N MET A 227 -20.27 -9.56 0.19
CA MET A 227 -20.86 -10.47 -0.80
C MET A 227 -19.78 -11.24 -1.55
N LEU A 228 -18.68 -10.57 -1.95
CA LEU A 228 -17.54 -11.24 -2.59
C LEU A 228 -16.89 -12.28 -1.66
N LEU A 229 -16.67 -11.93 -0.39
CA LEU A 229 -16.10 -12.85 0.59
C LEU A 229 -17.03 -14.05 0.86
N SER A 230 -18.34 -13.85 0.85
CA SER A 230 -19.31 -14.94 1.04
C SER A 230 -19.33 -15.95 -0.11
N GLN A 231 -18.82 -15.58 -1.29
CA GLN A 231 -18.70 -16.50 -2.43
C GLN A 231 -17.51 -17.43 -2.31
N ILE A 232 -16.57 -17.18 -1.38
CA ILE A 232 -15.40 -18.03 -1.16
C ILE A 232 -15.86 -19.33 -0.49
N PRO A 233 -15.69 -20.49 -1.15
CA PRO A 233 -16.10 -21.76 -0.55
C PRO A 233 -15.30 -22.07 0.72
N PRO A 234 -15.93 -22.56 1.80
CA PRO A 234 -15.29 -22.80 3.09
C PRO A 234 -14.17 -23.85 3.07
N GLU A 235 -14.12 -24.69 2.04
CA GLU A 235 -13.05 -25.67 1.80
C GLU A 235 -11.72 -25.02 1.39
N HIS A 236 -11.71 -23.76 0.93
CA HIS A 236 -10.49 -23.03 0.65
C HIS A 236 -9.86 -22.52 1.94
N ALA A 237 -8.83 -23.21 2.40
CA ALA A 237 -8.08 -22.82 3.60
C ALA A 237 -6.92 -21.85 3.31
N TRP A 238 -6.58 -21.63 2.04
CA TRP A 238 -5.37 -20.93 1.62
C TRP A 238 -5.68 -19.76 0.71
N PHE A 239 -5.20 -18.58 1.08
CA PHE A 239 -5.43 -17.33 0.35
C PHE A 239 -4.12 -16.64 0.03
N THR A 240 -4.06 -16.00 -1.13
CA THR A 240 -3.01 -15.06 -1.50
C THR A 240 -3.68 -13.77 -1.95
N ILE A 241 -3.23 -12.65 -1.38
CA ILE A 241 -3.76 -11.32 -1.69
C ILE A 241 -2.72 -10.61 -2.55
N VAL A 242 -3.17 -10.09 -3.70
CA VAL A 242 -2.34 -9.32 -4.62
C VAL A 242 -3.03 -8.00 -4.87
N ASP A 243 -2.33 -6.90 -4.62
CA ASP A 243 -2.80 -5.56 -4.91
C ASP A 243 -2.18 -5.03 -6.20
N LEU A 244 -3.02 -4.47 -7.07
CA LEU A 244 -2.56 -3.84 -8.30
C LEU A 244 -1.98 -2.44 -7.99
N LYS A 245 -0.69 -2.27 -8.26
CA LYS A 245 -0.04 -0.95 -8.20
C LYS A 245 -0.53 -0.07 -9.35
N ASP A 246 -0.91 1.16 -9.04
CA ASP A 246 -1.27 2.20 -10.03
C ASP A 246 -2.34 1.80 -11.06
N ALA A 247 -3.30 0.95 -10.66
CA ALA A 247 -4.32 0.35 -11.52
C ALA A 247 -5.14 1.35 -12.37
N PHE A 248 -5.34 2.58 -11.90
CA PHE A 248 -6.03 3.62 -12.68
C PHE A 248 -5.19 4.11 -13.85
N TRP A 249 -3.88 4.31 -13.63
CA TRP A 249 -2.98 4.60 -14.72
C TRP A 249 -2.92 3.41 -15.66
N ALA A 250 -3.18 2.18 -15.19
CA ALA A 250 -3.29 0.99 -16.03
C ALA A 250 -4.47 0.97 -17.02
N CYS A 251 -5.36 1.95 -17.04
CA CYS A 251 -6.46 2.03 -18.00
C CYS A 251 -6.19 3.07 -19.12
N PRO A 252 -6.33 2.73 -20.41
CA PRO A 252 -6.22 3.71 -21.49
C PRO A 252 -7.40 4.69 -21.50
N LEU A 253 -7.14 5.98 -21.78
CA LEU A 253 -8.15 7.04 -21.87
C LEU A 253 -8.31 7.49 -23.33
N ALA A 254 -9.56 7.52 -23.81
CA ALA A 254 -9.89 7.96 -25.17
C ALA A 254 -9.40 9.39 -25.43
N GLU A 255 -8.84 9.63 -26.61
CA GLU A 255 -8.18 10.89 -26.95
C GLU A 255 -9.11 12.09 -26.84
N GLU A 256 -10.36 11.93 -27.30
CA GLU A 256 -11.41 12.94 -27.21
C GLU A 256 -11.78 13.32 -25.76
N CYS A 257 -11.42 12.48 -24.78
CA CYS A 257 -11.73 12.71 -23.37
C CYS A 257 -10.57 13.35 -22.60
N ARG A 258 -9.34 13.35 -23.12
CA ARG A 258 -8.13 13.73 -22.35
C ARG A 258 -8.17 15.17 -21.85
N ASP A 259 -8.68 16.08 -22.67
CA ASP A 259 -8.71 17.51 -22.37
C ASP A 259 -9.57 17.85 -21.15
N TRP A 260 -10.58 17.04 -20.81
CA TRP A 260 -11.39 17.22 -19.60
C TRP A 260 -10.56 17.13 -18.31
N PHE A 261 -9.46 16.38 -18.35
CA PHE A 261 -8.61 16.10 -17.20
C PHE A 261 -7.31 16.91 -17.22
N ALA A 262 -7.28 18.01 -17.96
CA ALA A 262 -6.14 18.91 -17.94
C ALA A 262 -6.00 19.66 -16.60
N PHE A 263 -4.77 19.92 -16.18
CA PHE A 263 -4.43 20.69 -14.99
C PHE A 263 -3.17 21.55 -15.21
N LYS A 264 -3.04 22.61 -14.42
CA LYS A 264 -1.88 23.49 -14.44
C LYS A 264 -0.79 22.98 -13.51
N TRP A 265 0.45 22.98 -14.00
CA TRP A 265 1.64 22.69 -13.22
C TRP A 265 2.65 23.82 -13.35
N GLU A 266 3.27 24.19 -12.23
CA GLU A 266 4.36 25.16 -12.16
C GLU A 266 5.53 24.53 -11.44
N HIS A 267 6.61 24.29 -12.19
CA HIS A 267 7.81 23.71 -11.63
C HIS A 267 8.50 24.68 -10.65
N PRO A 268 8.88 24.26 -9.43
CA PRO A 268 9.44 25.17 -8.42
C PRO A 268 10.77 25.83 -8.83
N GLU A 269 11.64 25.09 -9.53
CA GLU A 269 12.99 25.59 -9.91
C GLU A 269 13.09 26.11 -11.35
N LYS A 270 12.33 25.53 -12.29
CA LYS A 270 12.43 25.85 -13.72
C LYS A 270 11.57 27.05 -14.13
N SER A 271 10.84 27.68 -13.20
CA SER A 271 9.88 28.79 -13.45
C SER A 271 8.94 28.58 -14.65
N ARG A 272 8.71 27.32 -15.04
CA ARG A 272 7.91 26.93 -16.20
C ARG A 272 6.48 26.67 -15.75
N LYS A 273 5.56 27.50 -16.22
CA LYS A 273 4.11 27.28 -16.11
C LYS A 273 3.64 26.56 -17.36
N GLN A 274 3.02 25.40 -17.18
CA GLN A 274 2.45 24.63 -18.27
C GLN A 274 1.12 24.00 -17.86
N GLN A 275 0.38 23.56 -18.86
CA GLN A 275 -0.81 22.74 -18.66
C GLN A 275 -0.46 21.32 -19.10
N LEU A 276 -0.81 20.35 -18.27
CA LEU A 276 -0.60 18.93 -18.51
C LEU A 276 -1.97 18.25 -18.58
N ARG A 277 -2.08 17.18 -19.36
CA ARG A 277 -3.24 16.29 -19.37
C ARG A 277 -2.79 14.85 -19.30
N TRP A 278 -3.69 13.98 -18.85
CA TRP A 278 -3.44 12.55 -18.81
C TRP A 278 -3.45 11.98 -20.21
N THR A 279 -2.38 11.30 -20.52
CA THR A 279 -2.21 10.53 -21.74
C THR A 279 -2.09 9.10 -21.37
N ARG A 280 -2.78 8.27 -22.11
CA ARG A 280 -2.30 6.91 -22.19
C ARG A 280 -2.54 6.40 -23.57
N TYR A 281 -1.42 6.22 -24.26
CA TYR A 281 -1.37 5.72 -25.62
C TYR A 281 -0.54 4.43 -25.63
N HIS A 282 -0.70 3.66 -26.71
CA HIS A 282 0.11 2.49 -27.03
C HIS A 282 1.49 2.89 -27.56
#